data_AF-A0A815YD26-F1
#
_entry.id   AF-A0A815YD26-F1
#
_cell.length_a   1.000
_cell.length_b   1.000
_cell.length_c   1.000
_cell.angle_alpha   90.00
_cell.angle_beta   90.00
_cell.angle_gamma   90.00
#
_symmetry.space_group_name_H-M   'P 1'
#
loop_
_entity.id
_entity.type
_entity.pdbx_description
1 polymer ?
#
loop_
_entity_poly.entity_id
_entity_poly.type
_entity_poly.pdbx_seq_one_letter_code
_entity_poly.pdbx_strand_id
1 'polypeptide(L)'
;MVTAIFNIDRMEKTLMSTITKKSLDGLSVPTVLCIGVHDATSHTIGSVVNISINQKLGCRTHPVITSVCTGQNEINLPTSVISCQLQPLRQMLIDSINIDAVGCVESVEEIREFLRNLDSKKSPVVLNLNNEARLNDDVLQATIDSILPFCSVVIITHDVIKCLRSNEQQSMQNVASKLLTMGPEAIVVQDENGQRYVVINDNNERSQSSYSLLPTRSHNSYTEDLSAAIAAFLAHGNLTLSTAIAYGDSYSTARELHQLPDVRILPYTFVQEMWSFVDDIHKRILTLPFINKMLDSTLNERIHDYYIIQDYYFFLDRGYMLNGLVNHCIHDTEVLEFLKTQLEKNKKYINTILVDNNLPPCDENTIEKMPACVYYTRMMRELGEHRGILATIAGLVGLLPCTLIYAKVGDWMIESGIRPTIKRYADFIDAYYDQARHDRLAHFIELINRLANNCSHEQKLKLKEIFRQICEYEYAFWDDAYQYGMHY
;
A
#
# COMPACT_ATOMS: atom_id res chain seq x y z
N MET A 1 16.58 -20.04 -14.50
CA MET A 1 16.03 -19.11 -15.53
C MET A 1 14.54 -19.33 -15.76
N VAL A 2 14.09 -20.41 -16.42
CA VAL A 2 12.64 -20.69 -16.65
C VAL A 2 11.84 -20.69 -15.35
N THR A 3 12.38 -21.30 -14.29
CA THR A 3 11.77 -21.32 -12.95
C THR A 3 11.64 -19.92 -12.34
N ALA A 4 12.64 -19.04 -12.53
CA ALA A 4 12.60 -17.68 -12.00
C ALA A 4 11.52 -16.85 -12.70
N ILE A 5 11.44 -16.94 -14.03
CA ILE A 5 10.44 -16.21 -14.84
C ILE A 5 9.02 -16.72 -14.51
N PHE A 6 8.84 -18.04 -14.40
CA PHE A 6 7.54 -18.61 -14.02
C PHE A 6 7.11 -18.19 -12.61
N ASN A 7 8.07 -18.15 -11.67
CA ASN A 7 7.81 -17.66 -10.32
C ASN A 7 7.50 -16.16 -10.31
N ILE A 8 8.08 -15.35 -11.20
CA ILE A 8 7.75 -13.92 -11.33
C ILE A 8 6.30 -13.73 -11.80
N ASP A 9 5.85 -14.46 -12.82
CA ASP A 9 4.45 -14.37 -13.29
C ASP A 9 3.46 -14.83 -12.20
N ARG A 10 3.80 -15.88 -11.46
CA ARG A 10 3.01 -16.34 -10.31
C ARG A 10 3.03 -15.32 -9.16
N MET A 11 4.18 -14.71 -8.89
CA MET A 11 4.37 -13.67 -7.90
C MET A 11 3.49 -12.47 -8.26
N GLU A 12 3.57 -11.95 -9.49
CA GLU A 12 2.76 -10.84 -9.98
C GLU A 12 1.26 -11.12 -9.78
N LYS A 13 0.77 -12.29 -10.21
CA LYS A 13 -0.64 -12.69 -10.00
C LYS A 13 -1.01 -12.80 -8.51
N THR A 14 -0.10 -13.28 -7.67
CA THR A 14 -0.34 -13.44 -6.23
C THR A 14 -0.37 -12.09 -5.53
N LEU A 15 0.58 -11.19 -5.81
CA LEU A 15 0.53 -9.82 -5.32
C LEU A 15 -0.73 -9.11 -5.79
N MET A 16 -1.01 -9.13 -7.10
CA MET A 16 -2.21 -8.49 -7.66
C MET A 16 -3.49 -9.01 -7.00
N SER A 17 -3.68 -10.32 -6.87
CA SER A 17 -4.86 -10.88 -6.18
C SER A 17 -4.92 -10.54 -4.68
N THR A 18 -3.77 -10.44 -4.02
CA THR A 18 -3.63 -10.07 -2.61
C THR A 18 -4.01 -8.61 -2.37
N ILE A 19 -3.59 -7.72 -3.27
CA ILE A 19 -3.92 -6.30 -3.28
C ILE A 19 -5.41 -6.11 -3.57
N THR A 20 -5.96 -6.86 -4.54
CA THR A 20 -7.39 -6.84 -4.86
C THR A 20 -8.24 -7.30 -3.67
N LYS A 21 -7.80 -8.30 -2.89
CA LYS A 21 -8.48 -8.72 -1.65
C LYS A 21 -8.39 -7.71 -0.50
N LYS A 22 -7.36 -6.87 -0.46
CA LYS A 22 -7.24 -5.73 0.48
C LYS A 22 -7.90 -4.44 -0.04
N SER A 23 -8.53 -4.44 -1.22
CA SER A 23 -8.95 -3.21 -1.92
C SER A 23 -10.01 -2.38 -1.20
N LEU A 24 -10.74 -2.96 -0.23
CA LEU A 24 -11.74 -2.23 0.54
C LEU A 24 -11.26 -1.79 1.92
N ASP A 25 -10.34 -2.50 2.58
CA ASP A 25 -9.85 -2.12 3.93
C ASP A 25 -8.46 -1.43 3.90
N GLY A 26 -7.62 -1.71 2.89
CA GLY A 26 -6.19 -1.35 2.85
C GLY A 26 -5.78 -0.52 1.65
N LEU A 27 -6.17 0.77 1.62
CA LEU A 27 -5.60 1.75 0.69
C LEU A 27 -4.24 2.31 1.16
N SER A 28 -3.75 1.88 2.33
CA SER A 28 -2.44 2.26 2.85
C SER A 28 -1.31 1.55 2.13
N VAL A 29 -0.26 2.30 1.83
CA VAL A 29 0.95 1.83 1.18
C VAL A 29 1.84 1.08 2.19
N PRO A 30 2.06 -0.28 2.11
CA PRO A 30 3.09 -0.94 2.91
C PRO A 30 4.39 -0.18 3.02
N THR A 31 4.86 -0.04 4.25
CA THR A 31 6.04 0.72 4.62
C THR A 31 7.14 -0.22 5.07
N VAL A 32 8.26 -0.20 4.35
CA VAL A 32 9.49 -0.90 4.71
C VAL A 32 10.45 0.12 5.34
N LEU A 33 10.87 -0.12 6.57
CA LEU A 33 11.96 0.61 7.20
C LEU A 33 13.29 -0.05 6.82
N CYS A 34 14.21 0.67 6.18
CA CYS A 34 15.52 0.15 5.81
C CYS A 34 16.61 0.80 6.64
N ILE A 35 17.33 0.01 7.44
CA ILE A 35 18.41 0.47 8.30
C ILE A 35 19.74 -0.04 7.73
N GLY A 36 20.70 0.86 7.49
CA GLY A 36 22.03 0.45 7.06
C GLY A 36 22.86 1.55 6.39
N VAL A 37 23.86 1.14 5.63
CA VAL A 37 24.81 2.02 4.95
C VAL A 37 24.17 2.80 3.80
N HIS A 38 24.57 4.05 3.61
CA HIS A 38 24.28 4.81 2.40
C HIS A 38 25.51 4.89 1.49
N ASP A 39 25.42 4.29 0.30
CA ASP A 39 26.42 4.40 -0.75
C ASP A 39 25.79 5.04 -2.00
N ALA A 40 26.15 6.29 -2.27
CA ALA A 40 25.66 7.04 -3.43
C ALA A 40 26.32 6.61 -4.75
N THR A 41 27.40 5.83 -4.68
CA THR A 41 28.20 5.40 -5.84
C THR A 41 27.88 3.97 -6.29
N SER A 42 27.25 3.18 -5.41
CA SER A 42 26.91 1.79 -5.69
C SER A 42 25.51 1.65 -6.27
N HIS A 43 25.37 0.74 -7.25
CA HIS A 43 24.08 0.28 -7.78
C HIS A 43 23.66 -1.08 -7.21
N THR A 44 24.48 -1.64 -6.32
CA THR A 44 24.35 -3.00 -5.79
C THR A 44 24.40 -3.08 -4.27
N ILE A 45 24.74 -1.97 -3.58
CA ILE A 45 24.93 -1.91 -2.12
C ILE A 45 24.25 -0.67 -1.54
N GLY A 46 23.70 -0.81 -0.33
CA GLY A 46 23.23 0.23 0.56
C GLY A 46 21.78 0.68 0.34
N SER A 47 21.40 1.69 1.11
CA SER A 47 20.04 2.24 1.15
C SER A 47 19.47 2.64 -0.22
N VAL A 48 20.30 3.01 -1.20
CA VAL A 48 19.85 3.33 -2.56
C VAL A 48 19.23 2.12 -3.26
N VAL A 49 19.83 0.94 -3.09
CA VAL A 49 19.33 -0.32 -3.66
C VAL A 49 18.04 -0.74 -2.99
N ASN A 50 17.99 -0.69 -1.66
CA ASN A 50 16.79 -0.94 -0.88
C ASN A 50 15.62 -0.08 -1.35
N ILE A 51 15.82 1.24 -1.45
CA ILE A 51 14.80 2.18 -1.92
C ILE A 51 14.33 1.78 -3.33
N SER A 52 15.27 1.49 -4.24
CA SER A 52 14.90 1.13 -5.61
C SER A 52 14.09 -0.17 -5.70
N ILE A 53 14.45 -1.20 -4.93
CA ILE A 53 13.75 -2.49 -4.97
C ILE A 53 12.38 -2.36 -4.35
N ASN A 54 12.32 -1.80 -3.15
CA ASN A 54 11.07 -1.61 -2.43
C ASN A 54 10.10 -0.77 -3.26
N GLN A 55 10.54 0.30 -3.91
CA GLN A 55 9.69 1.08 -4.82
C GLN A 55 9.21 0.25 -6.04
N LYS A 56 10.06 -0.62 -6.59
CA LYS A 56 9.70 -1.51 -7.71
C LYS A 56 8.77 -2.65 -7.29
N LEU A 57 8.80 -3.03 -6.03
CA LEU A 57 7.87 -3.93 -5.34
C LEU A 57 6.79 -3.16 -4.59
N GLY A 58 6.63 -1.88 -4.97
CA GLY A 58 5.89 -0.79 -4.34
C GLY A 58 5.60 -1.00 -2.87
N CYS A 59 6.62 -0.74 -2.10
CA CYS A 59 6.51 -0.34 -0.72
C CYS A 59 7.02 1.09 -0.63
N ARG A 60 6.45 1.87 0.29
CA ARG A 60 7.09 3.10 0.74
C ARG A 60 8.32 2.70 1.55
N THR A 61 9.46 3.28 1.21
CA THR A 61 10.70 3.05 1.97
C THR A 61 10.99 4.22 2.88
N HIS A 62 11.29 3.94 4.15
CA HIS A 62 11.92 4.89 5.06
C HIS A 62 13.36 4.46 5.32
N PRO A 63 14.37 5.15 4.78
CA PRO A 63 15.75 4.85 5.10
C PRO A 63 16.16 5.43 6.45
N VAL A 64 16.92 4.66 7.22
CA VAL A 64 17.68 5.10 8.40
C VAL A 64 19.14 4.79 8.12
N ILE A 65 19.93 5.85 8.00
CA ILE A 65 21.33 5.75 7.62
C ILE A 65 22.16 5.56 8.88
N THR A 66 22.96 4.51 8.94
CA THR A 66 23.91 4.24 10.04
C THR A 66 25.32 4.73 9.71
N SER A 67 25.68 4.69 8.42
CA SER A 67 26.99 5.11 7.92
C SER A 67 26.87 5.56 6.47
N VAL A 68 27.87 6.33 6.00
CA VAL A 68 27.92 6.83 4.62
C VAL A 68 29.24 6.41 3.98
N CYS A 69 29.16 5.86 2.77
CA CYS A 69 30.33 5.55 1.95
C CYS A 69 30.77 6.76 1.13
N THR A 70 32.04 7.13 1.25
CA THR A 70 32.72 8.14 0.43
C THR A 70 33.88 7.48 -0.31
N GLY A 71 33.61 6.91 -1.49
CA GLY A 71 34.59 6.14 -2.24
C GLY A 71 34.99 4.85 -1.50
N GLN A 72 36.26 4.73 -1.10
CA GLN A 72 36.74 3.57 -0.33
C GLN A 72 36.62 3.75 1.20
N ASN A 73 36.08 4.85 1.71
CA ASN A 73 35.94 5.05 3.15
C ASN A 73 34.48 4.97 3.57
N GLU A 74 34.22 4.36 4.72
CA GLU A 74 32.92 4.34 5.37
C GLU A 74 33.00 5.22 6.61
N ILE A 75 32.03 6.10 6.79
CA ILE A 75 31.96 7.04 7.90
C ILE A 75 30.69 6.73 8.70
N ASN A 76 30.87 6.24 9.93
CA ASN A 76 29.77 6.00 10.87
C ASN A 76 29.13 7.31 11.30
N LEU A 77 27.80 7.36 11.28
CA LEU A 77 27.06 8.50 11.80
C LEU A 77 27.04 8.46 13.34
N PRO A 78 27.06 9.61 14.02
CA PRO A 78 26.90 9.65 15.47
C PRO A 78 25.56 9.02 15.89
N THR A 79 25.55 8.30 17.01
CA THR A 79 24.33 7.66 17.54
C THR A 79 23.19 8.64 17.77
N SER A 80 23.48 9.89 18.13
CA SER A 80 22.47 10.95 18.24
C SER A 80 21.73 11.23 16.91
N VAL A 81 22.42 11.09 15.77
CA VAL A 81 21.82 11.26 14.43
C VAL A 81 20.98 10.05 14.08
N ILE A 82 21.42 8.83 14.42
CA ILE A 82 20.66 7.59 14.22
C ILE A 82 19.38 7.63 15.07
N SER A 83 19.50 8.00 16.34
CA SER A 83 18.37 8.16 17.27
C SER A 83 17.34 9.19 16.77
N CYS A 84 17.82 10.33 16.26
CA CYS A 84 16.96 11.37 15.68
C CYS A 84 16.20 10.88 14.43
N GLN A 85 16.76 9.96 13.65
CA GLN A 85 16.07 9.32 12.53
C GLN A 85 15.02 8.31 13.01
N LEU A 86 15.33 7.52 14.04
CA LEU A 86 14.47 6.45 14.54
C LEU A 86 13.29 6.95 15.40
N GLN A 87 13.47 8.03 16.15
CA GLN A 87 12.48 8.51 17.12
C GLN A 87 11.10 8.83 16.49
N PRO A 88 10.99 9.57 15.36
CA PRO A 88 9.70 9.85 14.73
C PRO A 88 9.01 8.59 14.20
N LEU A 89 9.79 7.57 13.83
CA LEU A 89 9.29 6.34 13.21
C LEU A 89 8.54 5.45 14.20
N ARG A 90 8.72 5.67 15.51
CA ARG A 90 7.98 4.93 16.57
C ARG A 90 6.47 5.13 16.51
N GLN A 91 6.00 6.21 15.88
CA GLN A 91 4.58 6.52 15.73
C GLN A 91 4.05 6.16 14.33
N MET A 92 4.91 5.69 13.44
CA MET A 92 4.53 5.27 12.09
C MET A 92 4.15 3.79 12.07
N LEU A 93 3.16 3.44 11.25
CA LEU A 93 2.92 2.06 10.87
C LEU A 93 4.07 1.60 9.97
N ILE A 94 4.84 0.64 10.46
CA ILE A 94 5.94 -0.03 9.77
C ILE A 94 5.51 -1.47 9.54
N ASP A 95 5.40 -1.88 8.28
CA ASP A 95 4.89 -3.20 7.90
C ASP A 95 6.01 -4.24 7.79
N SER A 96 7.26 -3.82 7.59
CA SER A 96 8.45 -4.66 7.75
C SER A 96 9.71 -3.83 7.94
N ILE A 97 10.77 -4.46 8.42
CA ILE A 97 12.08 -3.84 8.63
C ILE A 97 13.14 -4.64 7.87
N ASN A 98 13.96 -3.96 7.06
CA ASN A 98 15.18 -4.52 6.49
C ASN A 98 16.38 -3.90 7.21
N ILE A 99 17.28 -4.74 7.75
CA ILE A 99 18.53 -4.32 8.38
C ILE A 99 19.67 -4.92 7.57
N ASP A 100 20.44 -4.05 6.93
CA ASP A 100 21.69 -4.41 6.26
C ASP A 100 22.88 -4.12 7.17
N ALA A 101 24.10 -4.15 6.61
CA ALA A 101 25.33 -3.92 7.34
C ALA A 101 25.27 -2.67 8.23
N VAL A 102 25.64 -2.86 9.50
CA VAL A 102 25.70 -1.83 10.54
C VAL A 102 27.17 -1.55 10.82
N GLY A 103 27.59 -0.29 10.75
CA GLY A 103 29.03 0.04 10.72
C GLY A 103 29.75 0.06 12.08
N CYS A 104 29.05 0.03 13.22
CA CYS A 104 29.67 -0.04 14.55
C CYS A 104 28.74 -0.59 15.64
N VAL A 105 29.32 -1.02 16.77
CA VAL A 105 28.61 -1.58 17.93
C VAL A 105 27.63 -0.58 18.54
N GLU A 106 27.98 0.71 18.57
CA GLU A 106 27.09 1.75 19.11
C GLU A 106 25.83 1.93 18.26
N SER A 107 25.93 1.73 16.94
CA SER A 107 24.77 1.74 16.04
C SER A 107 23.89 0.51 16.28
N VAL A 108 24.49 -0.66 16.53
CA VAL A 108 23.76 -1.90 16.85
C VAL A 108 22.91 -1.72 18.11
N GLU A 109 23.45 -1.09 19.16
CA GLU A 109 22.69 -0.87 20.40
C GLU A 109 21.53 0.13 20.22
N GLU A 110 21.70 1.18 19.41
CA GLU A 110 20.60 2.12 19.11
C GLU A 110 19.46 1.42 18.32
N ILE A 111 19.81 0.56 17.37
CA ILE A 111 18.85 -0.24 16.61
C ILE A 111 18.14 -1.23 17.53
N ARG A 112 18.86 -1.91 18.42
CA ARG A 112 18.29 -2.81 19.43
C ARG A 112 17.24 -2.08 20.29
N GLU A 113 17.57 -0.90 20.80
CA GLU A 113 16.62 -0.12 21.63
C GLU A 113 15.37 0.31 20.85
N PHE A 114 15.49 0.56 19.55
CA PHE A 114 14.33 0.77 18.68
C PHE A 114 13.49 -0.51 18.52
N LEU A 115 14.11 -1.65 18.19
CA LEU A 115 13.44 -2.93 17.97
C LEU A 115 12.72 -3.46 19.22
N ARG A 116 13.28 -3.25 20.42
CA ARG A 116 12.65 -3.65 21.70
C ARG A 116 11.26 -3.08 21.93
N ASN A 117 10.94 -1.96 21.28
CA ASN A 117 9.67 -1.27 21.41
C ASN A 117 8.67 -1.61 20.30
N LEU A 118 9.04 -2.50 19.37
CA LEU A 118 8.19 -2.92 18.26
C LEU A 118 7.61 -4.31 18.49
N ASP A 119 6.40 -4.51 17.97
CA ASP A 119 5.77 -5.83 17.90
C ASP A 119 6.33 -6.56 16.67
N SER A 120 7.29 -7.46 16.89
CA SER A 120 7.96 -8.22 15.82
C SER A 120 7.01 -9.09 15.00
N LYS A 121 5.82 -9.43 15.52
CA LYS A 121 4.79 -10.15 14.75
C LYS A 121 4.06 -9.26 13.76
N LYS A 122 4.02 -7.94 14.00
CA LYS A 122 3.41 -6.96 13.10
C LYS A 122 4.42 -6.36 12.13
N SER A 123 5.68 -6.27 12.54
CA SER A 123 6.76 -5.68 11.76
C SER A 123 7.91 -6.69 11.64
N PRO A 124 7.77 -7.74 10.79
CA PRO A 124 8.81 -8.74 10.61
C PRO A 124 10.14 -8.09 10.22
N VAL A 125 11.22 -8.58 10.83
CA VAL A 125 12.56 -8.03 10.67
C VAL A 125 13.40 -8.98 9.80
N VAL A 126 13.89 -8.48 8.67
CA VAL A 126 14.82 -9.15 7.77
C VAL A 126 16.21 -8.60 8.07
N LEU A 127 17.14 -9.47 8.46
CA LEU A 127 18.52 -9.12 8.73
C LEU A 127 19.43 -9.74 7.66
N ASN A 128 20.25 -8.92 7.04
CA ASN A 128 21.24 -9.37 6.08
C ASN A 128 22.65 -9.27 6.68
N LEU A 129 23.21 -10.44 6.99
CA LEU A 129 24.59 -10.59 7.45
C LEU A 129 25.46 -11.00 6.26
N ASN A 130 26.00 -10.00 5.56
CA ASN A 130 27.02 -10.20 4.53
C ASN A 130 28.33 -9.51 4.94
N ASN A 131 29.47 -10.06 4.52
CA ASN A 131 30.79 -9.54 4.89
C ASN A 131 31.38 -8.58 3.82
N GLU A 132 30.57 -8.14 2.84
CA GLU A 132 31.04 -7.14 1.86
C GLU A 132 31.27 -5.76 2.52
N ALA A 133 30.61 -5.51 3.65
CA ALA A 133 30.74 -4.31 4.44
C ALA A 133 31.52 -4.57 5.74
N ARG A 134 32.83 -4.83 5.64
CA ARG A 134 33.83 -4.46 6.69
C ARG A 134 33.41 -4.77 8.14
N LEU A 135 32.72 -5.89 8.37
CA LEU A 135 32.27 -6.26 9.70
C LEU A 135 33.52 -6.67 10.48
N ASN A 136 33.94 -5.80 11.40
CA ASN A 136 34.83 -6.24 12.47
C ASN A 136 34.08 -7.32 13.30
N ASP A 137 34.81 -8.31 13.78
CA ASP A 137 34.28 -9.43 14.58
C ASP A 137 33.42 -8.92 15.75
N ASP A 138 33.79 -7.79 16.36
CA ASP A 138 33.03 -7.14 17.44
C ASP A 138 31.62 -6.72 17.01
N VAL A 139 31.47 -6.17 15.80
CA VAL A 139 30.18 -5.69 15.27
C VAL A 139 29.31 -6.87 14.85
N LEU A 140 29.91 -7.89 14.25
CA LEU A 140 29.20 -9.13 13.92
C LEU A 140 28.65 -9.80 15.18
N GLN A 141 29.49 -9.93 16.21
CA GLN A 141 29.09 -10.53 17.48
C GLN A 141 28.00 -9.70 18.18
N ALA A 142 28.16 -8.38 18.23
CA ALA A 142 27.13 -7.49 18.77
C ALA A 142 25.81 -7.61 18.01
N THR A 143 25.84 -7.69 16.67
CA THR A 143 24.64 -7.85 15.85
C THR A 143 23.93 -9.18 16.15
N ILE A 144 24.69 -10.26 16.31
CA ILE A 144 24.17 -11.58 16.68
C ILE A 144 23.54 -11.57 18.06
N ASP A 145 24.17 -10.92 19.04
CA ASP A 145 23.68 -10.93 20.42
C ASP A 145 22.50 -9.96 20.64
N SER A 146 22.51 -8.82 19.95
CA SER A 146 21.57 -7.71 20.20
C SER A 146 20.43 -7.60 19.18
N ILE A 147 20.61 -7.97 17.91
CA ILE A 147 19.60 -7.79 16.85
C ILE A 147 18.94 -9.12 16.45
N LEU A 148 19.73 -10.19 16.31
CA LEU A 148 19.25 -11.51 15.88
C LEU A 148 17.98 -12.01 16.59
N PRO A 149 17.80 -11.81 17.92
CA PRO A 149 16.60 -12.28 18.62
C PRO A 149 15.29 -11.65 18.16
N PHE A 150 15.35 -10.51 17.45
CA PHE A 150 14.18 -9.80 16.92
C PHE A 150 13.85 -10.17 15.48
N CYS A 151 14.72 -10.94 14.81
CA CYS A 151 14.62 -11.23 13.39
C CYS A 151 13.56 -12.30 13.08
N SER A 152 12.84 -12.13 11.97
CA SER A 152 12.01 -13.19 11.37
C SER A 152 12.81 -13.99 10.34
N VAL A 153 13.59 -13.28 9.51
CA VAL A 153 14.45 -13.88 8.48
C VAL A 153 15.86 -13.35 8.63
N VAL A 154 16.86 -14.23 8.55
CA VAL A 154 18.27 -13.82 8.51
C VAL A 154 18.92 -14.41 7.27
N ILE A 155 19.57 -13.58 6.48
CA ILE A 155 20.37 -14.00 5.34
C ILE A 155 21.83 -14.01 5.79
N ILE A 156 22.52 -15.13 5.59
CA ILE A 156 23.94 -15.28 5.95
C ILE A 156 24.74 -15.77 4.74
N THR A 157 25.88 -15.14 4.47
CA THR A 157 26.82 -15.60 3.44
C THR A 157 27.83 -16.59 4.01
N HIS A 158 28.48 -17.32 3.10
CA HIS A 158 29.57 -18.22 3.43
C HIS A 158 30.70 -17.55 4.23
N ASP A 159 31.02 -16.29 3.94
CA ASP A 159 32.08 -15.56 4.63
C ASP A 159 31.73 -15.28 6.09
N VAL A 160 30.47 -14.92 6.37
CA VAL A 160 29.98 -14.78 7.75
C VAL A 160 29.99 -16.12 8.47
N ILE A 161 29.57 -17.20 7.80
CA ILE A 161 29.60 -18.54 8.38
C ILE A 161 31.03 -18.95 8.74
N LYS A 162 32.03 -18.63 7.91
CA LYS A 162 33.44 -18.89 8.21
C LYS A 162 33.88 -18.21 9.51
N CYS A 163 33.49 -16.95 9.74
CA CYS A 163 33.80 -16.24 10.99
C CYS A 163 33.13 -16.88 12.21
N LEU A 164 31.92 -17.44 12.07
CA LEU A 164 31.15 -18.02 13.17
C LEU A 164 31.53 -19.47 13.51
N ARG A 165 32.30 -20.15 12.67
CA ARG A 165 32.70 -21.54 12.90
C ARG A 165 33.71 -21.63 14.03
N SER A 166 33.46 -22.52 14.98
CA SER A 166 34.46 -22.89 16.00
C SER A 166 35.51 -23.87 15.47
N ASN A 167 35.23 -24.55 14.34
CA ASN A 167 36.16 -25.47 13.64
C ASN A 167 35.74 -25.63 12.17
N GLU A 168 36.70 -25.81 11.25
CA GLU A 168 36.50 -25.93 9.80
C GLU A 168 35.55 -27.06 9.38
N GLN A 169 35.46 -28.14 10.18
CA GLN A 169 34.61 -29.30 9.90
C GLN A 169 33.11 -29.07 10.18
N GLN A 170 32.74 -27.96 10.83
CA GLN A 170 31.34 -27.66 11.12
C GLN A 170 30.58 -27.34 9.82
N SER A 171 29.50 -28.07 9.55
CA SER A 171 28.69 -27.82 8.34
C SER A 171 27.99 -26.46 8.41
N MET A 172 27.72 -25.88 7.25
CA MET A 172 26.99 -24.61 7.14
C MET A 172 25.56 -24.75 7.70
N GLN A 173 24.92 -25.92 7.49
CA GLN A 173 23.62 -26.21 8.08
C GLN A 173 23.67 -26.16 9.60
N ASN A 174 24.72 -26.69 10.24
CA ASN A 174 24.82 -26.69 11.70
C ASN A 174 24.95 -25.27 12.29
N VAL A 175 25.66 -24.37 11.59
CA VAL A 175 25.76 -22.95 12.01
C VAL A 175 24.39 -22.27 11.87
N ALA A 176 23.71 -22.46 10.74
CA ALA A 176 22.36 -21.93 10.52
C ALA A 176 21.36 -22.47 11.57
N SER A 177 21.37 -23.78 11.83
CA SER A 177 20.55 -24.41 12.87
C SER A 177 20.81 -23.85 14.26
N LYS A 178 22.06 -23.49 14.60
CA LYS A 178 22.41 -22.85 15.87
C LYS A 178 21.89 -21.41 15.94
N LEU A 179 22.03 -20.62 14.88
CA LEU A 179 21.48 -19.26 14.82
C LEU A 179 19.96 -19.25 14.93
N LEU A 180 19.30 -20.25 14.33
CA LEU A 180 17.85 -20.41 14.38
C LEU A 180 17.31 -20.60 15.81
N THR A 181 18.11 -21.18 16.73
CA THR A 181 17.71 -21.31 18.14
C THR A 181 17.82 -20.00 18.93
N MET A 182 18.34 -18.94 18.32
CA MET A 182 18.56 -17.64 18.98
C MET A 182 17.41 -16.65 18.77
N GLY A 183 16.36 -17.02 18.01
CA GLY A 183 15.19 -16.18 17.78
C GLY A 183 14.58 -16.29 16.38
N PRO A 184 15.37 -16.29 15.29
CA PRO A 184 14.83 -16.28 13.93
C PRO A 184 13.90 -17.44 13.59
N GLU A 185 12.92 -17.16 12.73
CA GLU A 185 12.01 -18.19 12.18
C GLU A 185 12.62 -18.90 10.96
N ALA A 186 13.46 -18.18 10.20
CA ALA A 186 14.15 -18.70 9.04
C ALA A 186 15.57 -18.14 8.90
N ILE A 187 16.51 -19.01 8.53
CA ILE A 187 17.87 -18.64 8.10
C ILE A 187 18.02 -19.00 6.62
N VAL A 188 18.31 -18.02 5.78
CA VAL A 188 18.69 -18.21 4.38
C VAL A 188 20.21 -18.22 4.30
N VAL A 189 20.78 -19.31 3.82
CA VAL A 189 22.22 -19.47 3.66
C VAL A 189 22.58 -19.37 2.19
N GLN A 190 23.57 -18.54 1.87
CA GLN A 190 24.23 -18.52 0.56
C GLN A 190 25.64 -19.11 0.70
N ASP A 191 25.93 -20.18 -0.04
CA ASP A 191 27.23 -20.83 -0.03
C ASP A 191 28.26 -20.16 -0.96
N GLU A 192 29.50 -20.65 -0.93
CA GLU A 192 30.59 -20.16 -1.77
C GLU A 192 30.38 -20.38 -3.28
N ASN A 193 29.40 -21.18 -3.70
CA ASN A 193 29.07 -21.42 -5.10
C ASN A 193 27.81 -20.67 -5.54
N GLY A 194 27.28 -19.78 -4.69
CA GLY A 194 26.02 -19.07 -4.93
C GLY A 194 24.79 -19.97 -4.79
N GLN A 195 24.93 -21.20 -4.28
CA GLN A 195 23.76 -22.02 -3.95
C GLN A 195 23.12 -21.45 -2.69
N ARG A 196 21.80 -21.32 -2.74
CA ARG A 196 21.01 -20.85 -1.63
C ARG A 196 20.15 -21.96 -1.07
N TYR A 197 20.03 -22.01 0.24
CA TYR A 197 19.08 -22.89 0.91
C TYR A 197 18.53 -22.21 2.16
N VAL A 198 17.35 -22.64 2.58
CA VAL A 198 16.67 -22.10 3.76
C VAL A 198 16.68 -23.18 4.84
N VAL A 199 16.91 -22.79 6.09
CA VAL A 199 16.68 -23.59 7.29
C VAL A 199 15.56 -22.90 8.07
N ILE A 200 14.45 -23.60 8.32
CA ILE A 200 13.29 -23.05 9.04
C ILE A 200 12.91 -23.93 10.24
N ASN A 201 12.29 -23.31 11.25
CA ASN A 201 11.61 -24.05 12.31
C ASN A 201 10.23 -24.48 11.80
N ASP A 202 9.93 -25.79 11.84
CA ASP A 202 8.56 -26.24 11.57
C ASP A 202 7.66 -25.87 12.75
N ASN A 203 6.36 -25.67 12.50
CA ASN A 203 5.33 -25.28 13.50
C ASN A 203 5.16 -26.26 14.69
N ASN A 204 5.97 -27.32 14.77
CA ASN A 204 6.19 -28.13 15.96
C ASN A 204 7.67 -27.99 16.34
N GLU A 205 7.96 -27.30 17.45
CA GLU A 205 9.25 -26.79 17.97
C GLU A 205 10.45 -27.78 18.05
N ARG A 206 10.41 -28.95 17.40
CA ARG A 206 11.42 -30.01 17.44
C ARG A 206 11.85 -30.55 16.07
N SER A 207 11.33 -30.05 14.94
CA SER A 207 11.85 -30.39 13.61
C SER A 207 12.28 -29.15 12.82
N GLN A 208 13.47 -29.25 12.23
CA GLN A 208 13.99 -28.28 11.28
C GLN A 208 13.87 -28.88 9.88
N SER A 209 13.39 -28.09 8.93
CA SER A 209 13.36 -28.48 7.53
C SER A 209 14.24 -27.55 6.70
N SER A 210 14.73 -28.06 5.57
CA SER A 210 15.53 -27.28 4.64
C SER A 210 15.11 -27.49 3.20
N TYR A 211 15.12 -26.43 2.40
CA TYR A 211 14.84 -26.49 0.98
C TYR A 211 15.80 -25.59 0.20
N SER A 212 16.10 -25.98 -1.05
CA SER A 212 16.98 -25.24 -1.94
C SER A 212 16.23 -24.09 -2.63
N LEU A 213 16.95 -23.00 -2.84
CA LEU A 213 16.55 -21.83 -3.60
C LEU A 213 17.30 -21.80 -4.95
N LEU A 214 17.04 -20.78 -5.76
CA LEU A 214 17.70 -20.61 -7.05
C LEU A 214 19.19 -20.27 -6.84
N PRO A 215 20.10 -20.87 -7.63
CA PRO A 215 21.51 -20.52 -7.56
C PRO A 215 21.78 -19.16 -8.19
N THR A 216 22.69 -18.39 -7.58
CA THR A 216 23.19 -17.13 -8.11
C THR A 216 24.48 -17.31 -8.90
N ARG A 217 24.79 -16.36 -9.79
CA ARG A 217 26.05 -16.37 -10.56
C ARG A 217 27.19 -15.69 -9.80
N SER A 218 26.87 -14.82 -8.86
CA SER A 218 27.82 -14.05 -8.07
C SER A 218 27.84 -14.52 -6.61
N HIS A 219 29.04 -14.45 -6.02
CA HIS A 219 29.32 -14.98 -4.69
C HIS A 219 28.72 -14.14 -3.55
N ASN A 220 28.51 -12.83 -3.73
CA ASN A 220 28.07 -11.94 -2.65
C ASN A 220 27.11 -10.78 -3.07
N SER A 221 27.01 -10.44 -4.36
CA SER A 221 26.53 -9.14 -4.86
C SER A 221 25.00 -8.89 -4.84
N TYR A 222 24.19 -9.86 -4.40
CA TYR A 222 22.72 -9.78 -4.46
C TYR A 222 22.03 -10.28 -3.18
N THR A 223 22.75 -10.34 -2.07
CA THR A 223 22.15 -10.64 -0.76
C THR A 223 21.32 -9.48 -0.22
N GLU A 224 21.77 -8.25 -0.47
CA GLU A 224 20.97 -7.05 -0.19
C GLU A 224 19.71 -7.02 -1.04
N ASP A 225 19.83 -7.34 -2.34
CA ASP A 225 18.69 -7.47 -3.25
C ASP A 225 17.65 -8.46 -2.73
N LEU A 226 18.12 -9.61 -2.25
CA LEU A 226 17.29 -10.63 -1.64
C LEU A 226 16.61 -10.10 -0.37
N SER A 227 17.36 -9.48 0.53
CA SER A 227 16.84 -8.95 1.80
C SER A 227 15.74 -7.91 1.60
N ALA A 228 15.98 -6.94 0.71
CA ALA A 228 15.03 -5.89 0.37
C ALA A 228 13.76 -6.49 -0.23
N ALA A 229 13.89 -7.44 -1.15
CA ALA A 229 12.75 -8.08 -1.78
C ALA A 229 11.91 -8.89 -0.77
N ILE A 230 12.55 -9.65 0.12
CA ILE A 230 11.86 -10.38 1.19
C ILE A 230 11.12 -9.40 2.12
N ALA A 231 11.78 -8.33 2.55
CA ALA A 231 11.18 -7.32 3.41
C ALA A 231 9.95 -6.68 2.74
N ALA A 232 10.03 -6.33 1.45
CA ALA A 232 8.91 -5.83 0.69
C ALA A 232 7.74 -6.84 0.61
N PHE A 233 8.02 -8.12 0.33
CA PHE A 233 6.98 -9.15 0.30
C PHE A 233 6.31 -9.38 1.65
N LEU A 234 7.07 -9.32 2.74
CA LEU A 234 6.53 -9.40 4.09
C LEU A 234 5.67 -8.19 4.44
N ALA A 235 6.05 -6.98 3.98
CA ALA A 235 5.29 -5.75 4.22
C ALA A 235 3.87 -5.79 3.64
N HIS A 236 3.63 -6.58 2.59
CA HIS A 236 2.27 -6.78 2.06
C HIS A 236 1.34 -7.53 3.03
N GLY A 237 1.91 -8.26 4.00
CA GLY A 237 1.23 -8.82 5.18
C GLY A 237 0.40 -10.08 4.94
N ASN A 238 0.36 -10.61 3.72
CA ASN A 238 -0.55 -11.69 3.31
C ASN A 238 0.17 -12.92 2.74
N LEU A 239 1.50 -12.95 2.84
CA LEU A 239 2.33 -14.07 2.41
C LEU A 239 2.84 -14.82 3.64
N THR A 240 2.90 -16.15 3.53
CA THR A 240 3.67 -16.92 4.52
C THR A 240 5.15 -16.58 4.39
N LEU A 241 5.90 -16.73 5.48
CA LEU A 241 7.34 -16.49 5.51
C LEU A 241 8.07 -17.19 4.36
N SER A 242 7.81 -18.49 4.15
CA SER A 242 8.41 -19.29 3.08
C SER A 242 8.06 -18.76 1.68
N THR A 243 6.85 -18.24 1.49
CA THR A 243 6.43 -17.65 0.21
C THR A 243 7.16 -16.34 -0.05
N ALA A 244 7.28 -15.47 0.97
CA ALA A 244 8.03 -14.22 0.85
C ALA A 244 9.51 -14.48 0.53
N ILE A 245 10.13 -15.48 1.17
CA ILE A 245 11.51 -15.91 0.88
C ILE A 245 11.64 -16.39 -0.57
N ALA A 246 10.74 -17.26 -1.04
CA ALA A 246 10.79 -17.81 -2.39
C ALA A 246 10.59 -16.73 -3.48
N TYR A 247 9.73 -15.74 -3.22
CA TYR A 247 9.52 -14.60 -4.11
C TYR A 247 10.69 -13.63 -4.10
N GLY A 248 11.25 -13.34 -2.92
CA GLY A 248 12.47 -12.54 -2.81
C GLY A 248 13.64 -13.16 -3.56
N ASP A 249 13.81 -14.48 -3.44
CA ASP A 249 14.82 -15.23 -4.18
C ASP A 249 14.61 -15.11 -5.70
N SER A 250 13.40 -15.41 -6.18
CA SER A 250 13.06 -15.31 -7.60
C SER A 250 13.28 -13.91 -8.17
N TYR A 251 12.92 -12.87 -7.42
CA TYR A 251 13.14 -11.47 -7.81
C TYR A 251 14.62 -11.12 -7.89
N SER A 252 15.40 -11.43 -6.84
CA SER A 252 16.83 -11.13 -6.78
C SER A 252 17.61 -11.86 -7.90
N THR A 253 17.31 -13.14 -8.15
CA THR A 253 17.94 -13.90 -9.24
C THR A 253 17.59 -13.33 -10.61
N ALA A 254 16.34 -12.91 -10.83
CA ALA A 254 15.95 -12.33 -12.11
C ALA A 254 16.62 -10.97 -12.35
N ARG A 255 16.83 -10.18 -11.28
CA ARG A 255 17.56 -8.92 -11.35
C ARG A 255 19.02 -9.14 -11.70
N GLU A 256 19.67 -10.10 -11.06
CA GLU A 256 21.05 -10.51 -11.38
C GLU A 256 21.20 -10.93 -12.85
N LEU A 257 20.20 -11.60 -13.41
CA LEU A 257 20.22 -12.03 -14.80
C LEU A 257 19.89 -10.92 -15.81
N HIS A 258 19.64 -9.68 -15.37
CA HIS A 258 19.11 -8.57 -16.18
C HIS A 258 17.86 -8.96 -16.98
N GLN A 259 17.07 -9.87 -16.40
CA GLN A 259 15.88 -10.45 -17.02
C GLN A 259 14.61 -10.17 -16.21
N LEU A 260 14.69 -9.27 -15.23
CA LEU A 260 13.49 -8.59 -14.78
C LEU A 260 12.86 -7.97 -16.03
N PRO A 261 11.64 -8.37 -16.40
CA PRO A 261 10.89 -7.58 -17.36
C PRO A 261 10.75 -6.16 -16.77
N ASP A 262 10.24 -5.20 -17.54
CA ASP A 262 9.90 -3.86 -17.03
C ASP A 262 8.69 -3.91 -16.05
N VAL A 263 8.64 -4.95 -15.21
CA VAL A 263 7.70 -5.19 -14.15
C VAL A 263 8.04 -4.23 -13.03
N ARG A 264 7.40 -3.07 -13.13
CA ARG A 264 6.96 -2.39 -11.94
C ARG A 264 5.93 -3.30 -11.29
N ILE A 265 6.36 -4.09 -10.31
CA ILE A 265 5.45 -4.69 -9.34
C ILE A 265 5.05 -3.53 -8.42
N LEU A 266 4.33 -2.55 -8.95
CA LEU A 266 3.64 -1.59 -8.10
C LEU A 266 2.47 -2.38 -7.54
N PRO A 267 2.52 -2.80 -6.26
CA PRO A 267 1.43 -3.45 -5.60
C PRO A 267 0.39 -2.40 -5.18
N TYR A 268 0.62 -1.12 -5.53
CA TYR A 268 -0.39 -0.11 -5.53
C TYR A 268 -0.95 -0.03 -6.92
N THR A 269 -2.22 -0.33 -6.95
CA THR A 269 -3.02 0.11 -8.05
C THR A 269 -3.04 1.64 -8.08
N PHE A 270 -3.20 2.25 -9.26
CA PHE A 270 -3.24 3.71 -9.40
C PHE A 270 -4.26 4.37 -8.47
N VAL A 271 -5.38 3.69 -8.17
CA VAL A 271 -6.37 4.13 -7.19
C VAL A 271 -5.83 4.21 -5.76
N GLN A 272 -4.98 3.27 -5.33
CA GLN A 272 -4.33 3.33 -4.02
C GLN A 272 -3.39 4.53 -3.90
N GLU A 273 -2.65 4.83 -4.97
CA GLU A 273 -1.83 6.05 -5.01
C GLU A 273 -2.70 7.31 -4.90
N MET A 274 -3.81 7.39 -5.66
CA MET A 274 -4.76 8.50 -5.58
C MET A 274 -5.35 8.65 -4.17
N TRP A 275 -5.76 7.54 -3.53
CA TRP A 275 -6.32 7.57 -2.18
C TRP A 275 -5.32 8.07 -1.15
N SER A 276 -4.08 7.59 -1.19
CA SER A 276 -3.02 8.04 -0.28
C SER A 276 -2.79 9.56 -0.33
N PHE A 277 -3.12 10.20 -1.45
CA PHE A 277 -2.98 11.63 -1.67
C PHE A 277 -4.17 12.46 -1.15
N VAL A 278 -5.28 11.82 -0.76
CA VAL A 278 -6.51 12.48 -0.28
C VAL A 278 -6.97 11.98 1.09
N ASP A 279 -6.17 11.14 1.75
CA ASP A 279 -6.48 10.61 3.08
C ASP A 279 -6.70 11.74 4.12
N ASP A 280 -6.05 12.89 3.93
CA ASP A 280 -6.30 14.11 4.71
C ASP A 280 -7.74 14.62 4.57
N ILE A 281 -8.30 14.59 3.36
CA ILE A 281 -9.67 15.04 3.08
C ILE A 281 -10.66 14.04 3.67
N HIS A 282 -10.44 12.74 3.49
CA HIS A 282 -11.30 11.70 4.08
C HIS A 282 -11.35 11.84 5.61
N LYS A 283 -10.21 12.05 6.28
CA LYS A 283 -10.19 12.30 7.74
C LYS A 283 -11.00 13.52 8.14
N ARG A 284 -10.93 14.62 7.39
CA ARG A 284 -11.74 15.82 7.64
C ARG A 284 -13.23 15.57 7.42
N ILE A 285 -13.57 14.77 6.41
CA ILE A 285 -14.94 14.35 6.13
C ILE A 285 -15.55 13.63 7.35
N LEU A 286 -14.80 12.70 7.96
CA LEU A 286 -15.26 11.97 9.15
C LEU A 286 -15.48 12.88 10.37
N THR A 287 -14.86 14.04 10.43
CA THR A 287 -15.06 15.01 11.53
C THR A 287 -16.18 16.01 11.26
N LEU A 288 -16.89 15.94 10.13
CA LEU A 288 -17.95 16.89 9.81
C LEU A 288 -19.15 16.76 10.76
N PRO A 289 -19.81 17.89 11.13
CA PRO A 289 -21.02 17.85 11.94
C PRO A 289 -22.15 17.05 11.30
N PHE A 290 -22.33 17.12 9.98
CA PHE A 290 -23.34 16.34 9.25
C PHE A 290 -23.24 14.84 9.57
N ILE A 291 -22.01 14.31 9.49
CA ILE A 291 -21.71 12.89 9.68
C ILE A 291 -21.86 12.46 11.13
N ASN A 292 -21.22 13.17 12.05
CA ASN A 292 -21.26 12.80 13.47
C ASN A 292 -22.68 12.93 14.05
N LYS A 293 -23.44 13.96 13.65
CA LYS A 293 -24.81 14.17 14.12
C LYS A 293 -25.81 13.19 13.51
N MET A 294 -25.56 12.73 12.29
CA MET A 294 -26.37 11.65 11.70
C MET A 294 -26.15 10.35 12.48
N LEU A 295 -24.88 10.04 12.79
CA LEU A 295 -24.50 8.84 13.52
C LEU A 295 -25.10 8.80 14.95
N ASP A 296 -25.10 9.92 15.66
CA ASP A 296 -25.66 10.04 17.02
C ASP A 296 -27.18 10.36 17.07
N SER A 297 -27.84 10.43 15.90
CA SER A 297 -29.26 10.80 15.76
C SER A 297 -29.64 12.20 16.25
N THR A 298 -28.70 13.15 16.27
CA THR A 298 -28.97 14.57 16.60
C THR A 298 -28.99 15.50 15.39
N LEU A 299 -28.80 14.98 14.17
CA LEU A 299 -28.96 15.76 12.95
C LEU A 299 -30.43 16.16 12.78
N ASN A 300 -30.69 17.41 12.43
CA ASN A 300 -32.04 17.88 12.14
C ASN A 300 -32.51 17.26 10.82
N GLU A 301 -33.69 16.66 10.80
CA GLU A 301 -34.26 16.03 9.61
C GLU A 301 -34.38 16.99 8.41
N ARG A 302 -34.62 18.29 8.64
CA ARG A 302 -34.64 19.28 7.54
C ARG A 302 -33.30 19.47 6.86
N ILE A 303 -32.20 19.36 7.61
CA ILE A 303 -30.84 19.40 7.04
C ILE A 303 -30.63 18.18 6.15
N HIS A 304 -31.11 17.01 6.58
CA HIS A 304 -31.06 15.79 5.77
C HIS A 304 -31.95 15.89 4.52
N ASP A 305 -33.17 16.41 4.65
CA ASP A 305 -34.07 16.63 3.51
C ASP A 305 -33.42 17.58 2.49
N TYR A 306 -32.80 18.67 2.95
CA TYR A 306 -32.03 19.59 2.11
C TYR A 306 -30.87 18.89 1.40
N TYR A 307 -30.10 18.05 2.10
CA TYR A 307 -29.05 17.23 1.51
C TYR A 307 -29.58 16.33 0.39
N ILE A 308 -30.70 15.63 0.60
CA ILE A 308 -31.30 14.74 -0.40
C ILE A 308 -31.76 15.53 -1.65
N ILE A 309 -32.29 16.73 -1.48
CA ILE A 309 -32.66 17.62 -2.59
C ILE A 309 -31.41 18.02 -3.39
N GLN A 310 -30.32 18.39 -2.70
CA GLN A 310 -29.06 18.73 -3.37
C GLN A 310 -28.43 17.52 -4.06
N ASP A 311 -28.56 16.32 -3.47
CA ASP A 311 -28.09 15.07 -4.07
C ASP A 311 -28.91 14.71 -5.32
N TYR A 312 -30.23 14.90 -5.31
CA TYR A 312 -31.06 14.80 -6.52
C TYR A 312 -30.51 15.69 -7.65
N TYR A 313 -30.17 16.95 -7.35
CA TYR A 313 -29.58 17.85 -8.35
C TYR A 313 -28.21 17.40 -8.83
N PHE A 314 -27.35 16.91 -7.94
CA PHE A 314 -26.06 16.31 -8.31
C PHE A 314 -26.24 15.16 -9.31
N PHE A 315 -27.21 14.28 -9.06
CA PHE A 315 -27.46 13.12 -9.92
C PHE A 315 -28.00 13.50 -11.31
N LEU A 316 -28.72 14.63 -11.46
CA LEU A 316 -29.09 15.15 -12.78
C LEU A 316 -27.84 15.42 -13.63
N ASP A 317 -26.87 16.16 -13.10
CA ASP A 317 -25.62 16.49 -13.83
C ASP A 317 -24.70 15.29 -14.00
N ARG A 318 -24.65 14.38 -13.01
CA ARG A 318 -23.98 13.09 -13.16
C ARG A 318 -24.57 12.29 -14.32
N GLY A 319 -25.88 12.36 -14.53
CA GLY A 319 -26.56 11.78 -15.69
C GLY A 319 -26.06 12.37 -17.02
N TYR A 320 -25.88 13.69 -17.11
CA TYR A 320 -25.29 14.34 -18.29
C TYR A 320 -23.87 13.85 -18.55
N MET A 321 -23.02 13.81 -17.51
CA MET A 321 -21.66 13.30 -17.62
C MET A 321 -21.63 11.86 -18.13
N LEU A 322 -22.40 10.97 -17.49
CA LEU A 322 -22.45 9.55 -17.85
C LEU A 322 -22.92 9.37 -19.30
N ASN A 323 -23.92 10.13 -19.74
CA ASN A 323 -24.36 10.10 -21.13
C ASN A 323 -23.25 10.56 -22.09
N GLY A 324 -22.51 11.61 -21.75
CA GLY A 324 -21.33 12.05 -22.50
C GLY A 324 -20.27 10.95 -22.60
N LEU A 325 -19.90 10.34 -21.48
CA LEU A 325 -18.91 9.26 -21.43
C LEU A 325 -19.35 8.02 -22.23
N VAL A 326 -20.62 7.62 -22.15
CA VAL A 326 -21.17 6.51 -22.95
C VAL A 326 -21.07 6.80 -24.45
N ASN A 327 -21.42 8.02 -24.87
CA ASN A 327 -21.39 8.41 -26.28
C ASN A 327 -19.97 8.57 -26.82
N HIS A 328 -18.99 8.86 -25.96
CA HIS A 328 -17.61 9.13 -26.33
C HIS A 328 -16.67 7.93 -26.10
N CYS A 329 -17.15 6.81 -25.54
CA CYS A 329 -16.37 5.60 -25.32
C CYS A 329 -16.41 4.70 -26.57
N ILE A 330 -15.33 4.70 -27.36
CA ILE A 330 -15.31 4.08 -28.71
C ILE A 330 -14.52 2.76 -28.75
N HIS A 331 -13.66 2.47 -27.76
CA HIS A 331 -12.60 1.45 -27.90
C HIS A 331 -12.44 0.48 -26.72
N ASP A 332 -13.33 0.51 -25.73
CA ASP A 332 -13.29 -0.42 -24.59
C ASP A 332 -14.71 -0.89 -24.24
N THR A 333 -15.04 -2.13 -24.60
CA THR A 333 -16.39 -2.70 -24.45
C THR A 333 -16.76 -2.91 -22.99
N GLU A 334 -15.79 -3.24 -22.14
CA GLU A 334 -16.00 -3.48 -20.72
C GLU A 334 -16.30 -2.15 -20.01
N VAL A 335 -15.52 -1.10 -20.29
CA VAL A 335 -15.77 0.25 -19.78
C VAL A 335 -17.11 0.80 -20.28
N LEU A 336 -17.44 0.58 -21.55
CA LEU A 336 -18.72 1.02 -22.10
C LEU A 336 -19.91 0.35 -21.38
N GLU A 337 -19.83 -0.96 -21.13
CA GLU A 337 -20.89 -1.70 -20.43
C GLU A 337 -21.02 -1.27 -18.97
N PHE A 338 -19.88 -1.02 -18.30
CA PHE A 338 -19.84 -0.42 -16.98
C PHE A 338 -20.54 0.94 -16.97
N LEU A 339 -20.18 1.85 -17.89
CA LEU A 339 -20.77 3.19 -17.98
C LEU A 339 -22.28 3.16 -18.26
N LYS A 340 -22.74 2.28 -19.15
CA LYS A 340 -24.18 2.06 -19.41
C LYS A 340 -24.89 1.59 -18.16
N THR A 341 -24.32 0.64 -17.43
CA THR A 341 -24.86 0.16 -16.15
C THR A 341 -24.96 1.30 -15.13
N GLN A 342 -23.94 2.15 -15.04
CA GLN A 342 -23.96 3.32 -14.16
C GLN A 342 -25.02 4.34 -14.57
N LEU A 343 -25.20 4.57 -15.88
CA LEU A 343 -26.21 5.47 -16.41
C LEU A 343 -27.63 4.99 -16.10
N GLU A 344 -27.91 3.70 -16.28
CA GLU A 344 -29.24 3.14 -15.94
C GLU A 344 -29.53 3.20 -14.44
N LYS A 345 -28.51 2.93 -13.59
CA LYS A 345 -28.64 3.13 -12.14
C LYS A 345 -28.90 4.60 -11.78
N ASN A 346 -28.21 5.53 -12.43
CA ASN A 346 -28.40 6.96 -12.23
C ASN A 346 -29.84 7.38 -12.57
N LYS A 347 -30.36 6.94 -13.72
CA LYS A 347 -31.75 7.20 -14.14
C LYS A 347 -32.77 6.65 -13.14
N LYS A 348 -32.54 5.41 -12.67
CA LYS A 348 -33.41 4.81 -11.65
C LYS A 348 -33.40 5.64 -10.36
N TYR A 349 -32.23 6.03 -9.89
CA TYR A 349 -32.09 6.80 -8.65
C TYR A 349 -32.78 8.17 -8.74
N ILE A 350 -32.58 8.93 -9.81
CA ILE A 350 -33.26 10.23 -10.03
C ILE A 350 -34.79 10.06 -9.90
N ASN A 351 -35.34 9.00 -10.47
CA ASN A 351 -36.79 8.77 -10.48
C ASN A 351 -37.37 8.36 -9.13
N THR A 352 -36.55 7.85 -8.19
CA THR A 352 -37.05 7.34 -6.91
C THR A 352 -36.59 8.14 -5.69
N ILE A 353 -35.43 8.81 -5.72
CA ILE A 353 -34.80 9.44 -4.54
C ILE A 353 -35.74 10.37 -3.75
N LEU A 354 -36.49 11.25 -4.42
CA LEU A 354 -37.41 12.17 -3.75
C LEU A 354 -38.62 11.41 -3.16
N VAL A 355 -39.18 10.46 -3.90
CA VAL A 355 -40.33 9.65 -3.47
C VAL A 355 -39.96 8.76 -2.29
N ASP A 356 -38.82 8.06 -2.37
CA ASP A 356 -38.30 7.17 -1.34
C ASP A 356 -38.03 7.93 -0.02
N ASN A 357 -37.75 9.24 -0.10
CA ASN A 357 -37.54 10.12 1.05
C ASN A 357 -38.77 10.94 1.47
N ASN A 358 -39.94 10.74 0.84
CA ASN A 358 -41.17 11.50 1.05
C ASN A 358 -41.03 13.02 0.83
N LEU A 359 -40.22 13.42 -0.16
CA LEU A 359 -39.99 14.81 -0.54
C LEU A 359 -40.85 15.20 -1.75
N PRO A 360 -41.29 16.47 -1.83
CA PRO A 360 -42.06 16.94 -2.97
C PRO A 360 -41.21 16.92 -4.26
N PRO A 361 -41.86 16.80 -5.44
CA PRO A 361 -41.18 16.93 -6.71
C PRO A 361 -40.44 18.27 -6.78
N CYS A 362 -39.19 18.24 -7.23
CA CYS A 362 -38.40 19.43 -7.49
C CYS A 362 -38.49 19.78 -8.98
N ASP A 363 -38.75 21.06 -9.30
CA ASP A 363 -38.70 21.55 -10.68
C ASP A 363 -37.26 21.92 -11.05
N GLU A 364 -36.82 21.47 -12.23
CA GLU A 364 -35.53 21.85 -12.82
C GLU A 364 -35.45 23.36 -13.16
N ASN A 365 -36.57 24.08 -13.17
CA ASN A 365 -36.60 25.52 -13.46
C ASN A 365 -36.57 26.40 -12.21
N THR A 366 -36.74 25.85 -11.00
CA THR A 366 -36.72 26.59 -9.73
C THR A 366 -35.46 26.30 -8.90
N ILE A 367 -34.39 25.89 -9.57
CA ILE A 367 -33.15 25.37 -8.95
C ILE A 367 -32.45 26.45 -8.12
N GLU A 368 -32.17 26.13 -6.86
CA GLU A 368 -31.09 26.75 -6.09
C GLU A 368 -30.14 25.66 -5.58
N LYS A 369 -29.11 25.38 -6.38
CA LYS A 369 -28.01 24.50 -5.97
C LYS A 369 -27.15 25.23 -4.95
N MET A 370 -26.75 24.54 -3.90
CA MET A 370 -25.74 25.05 -2.98
C MET A 370 -24.39 25.23 -3.72
N PRO A 371 -23.51 26.14 -3.27
CA PRO A 371 -22.25 26.43 -3.95
C PRO A 371 -21.42 25.19 -4.27
N ALA A 372 -21.23 24.27 -3.32
CA ALA A 372 -20.52 23.02 -3.53
C ALA A 372 -21.16 22.17 -4.64
N CYS A 373 -22.48 22.07 -4.69
CA CYS A 373 -23.19 21.36 -5.76
C CYS A 373 -22.95 22.02 -7.12
N VAL A 374 -22.93 23.35 -7.22
CA VAL A 374 -22.60 24.07 -8.47
C VAL A 374 -21.18 23.75 -8.95
N TYR A 375 -20.18 23.89 -8.09
CA TYR A 375 -18.78 23.65 -8.46
C TYR A 375 -18.54 22.18 -8.85
N TYR A 376 -19.10 21.26 -8.06
CA TYR A 376 -18.98 19.84 -8.31
C TYR A 376 -19.61 19.45 -9.66
N THR A 377 -20.86 19.84 -9.87
CA THR A 377 -21.59 19.46 -11.09
C THR A 377 -21.04 20.12 -12.35
N ARG A 378 -20.44 21.31 -12.25
CA ARG A 378 -19.73 21.94 -13.36
C ARG A 378 -18.54 21.08 -13.83
N MET A 379 -17.72 20.62 -12.90
CA MET A 379 -16.59 19.76 -13.23
C MET A 379 -17.05 18.42 -13.82
N MET A 380 -18.13 17.83 -13.28
CA MET A 380 -18.71 16.60 -13.84
C MET A 380 -19.16 16.78 -15.28
N ARG A 381 -19.83 17.89 -15.60
CA ARG A 381 -20.22 18.21 -16.98
C ARG A 381 -19.03 18.33 -17.91
N GLU A 382 -18.00 19.09 -17.50
CA GLU A 382 -16.77 19.27 -18.27
C GLU A 382 -16.10 17.92 -18.59
N LEU A 383 -15.99 17.01 -17.61
CA LEU A 383 -15.44 15.68 -17.82
C LEU A 383 -16.26 14.82 -18.81
N GLY A 384 -17.57 15.05 -18.93
CA GLY A 384 -18.44 14.36 -19.88
C GLY A 384 -18.38 14.89 -21.31
N GLU A 385 -17.91 16.12 -21.53
CA GLU A 385 -17.87 16.76 -22.85
C GLU A 385 -16.70 16.29 -23.72
N HIS A 386 -15.59 15.91 -23.10
CA HIS A 386 -14.37 15.55 -23.80
C HIS A 386 -14.39 14.13 -24.39
N ARG A 387 -13.57 13.90 -25.42
CA ARG A 387 -13.49 12.64 -26.18
C ARG A 387 -12.10 12.01 -26.09
N GLY A 388 -12.04 10.70 -26.32
CA GLY A 388 -10.81 9.93 -26.39
C GLY A 388 -10.42 9.28 -25.07
N ILE A 389 -9.40 8.42 -25.12
CA ILE A 389 -9.05 7.53 -24.01
C ILE A 389 -8.69 8.26 -22.72
N LEU A 390 -7.99 9.40 -22.83
CA LEU A 390 -7.63 10.23 -21.66
C LEU A 390 -8.85 10.88 -21.02
N ALA A 391 -9.82 11.31 -21.82
CA ALA A 391 -11.09 11.84 -21.32
C ALA A 391 -11.91 10.73 -20.65
N THR A 392 -11.92 9.52 -21.21
CA THR A 392 -12.60 8.36 -20.60
C THR A 392 -12.05 8.04 -19.21
N ILE A 393 -10.73 7.91 -19.06
CA ILE A 393 -10.15 7.66 -17.72
C ILE A 393 -10.34 8.84 -16.78
N ALA A 394 -10.24 10.10 -17.25
CA ALA A 394 -10.53 11.27 -16.43
C ALA A 394 -11.98 11.28 -15.91
N GLY A 395 -12.94 10.91 -16.77
CA GLY A 395 -14.34 10.75 -16.37
C GLY A 395 -14.55 9.64 -15.35
N LEU A 396 -13.91 8.47 -15.54
CA LEU A 396 -13.96 7.38 -14.56
C LEU A 396 -13.34 7.78 -13.22
N VAL A 397 -12.18 8.45 -13.25
CA VAL A 397 -11.53 9.00 -12.05
C VAL A 397 -12.44 10.03 -11.38
N GLY A 398 -13.15 10.85 -12.14
CA GLY A 398 -14.10 11.80 -11.58
C GLY A 398 -15.34 11.15 -10.96
N LEU A 399 -15.80 10.02 -11.48
CA LEU A 399 -16.90 9.25 -10.91
C LEU A 399 -16.52 8.44 -9.67
N LEU A 400 -15.23 8.23 -9.41
CA LEU A 400 -14.76 7.34 -8.35
C LEU A 400 -15.07 7.87 -6.93
N PRO A 401 -14.79 9.14 -6.57
CA PRO A 401 -14.98 9.65 -5.21
C PRO A 401 -16.39 9.45 -4.66
N CYS A 402 -17.45 9.74 -5.44
CA CYS A 402 -18.83 9.59 -4.97
C CYS A 402 -19.21 8.13 -4.64
N THR A 403 -18.45 7.16 -5.16
CA THR A 403 -18.61 5.75 -4.81
C THR A 403 -17.70 5.36 -3.65
N LEU A 404 -16.42 5.75 -3.72
CA LEU A 404 -15.36 5.31 -2.81
C LEU A 404 -15.43 6.01 -1.45
N ILE A 405 -15.56 7.34 -1.39
CA ILE A 405 -15.64 8.09 -0.12
C ILE A 405 -16.86 7.63 0.68
N TYR A 406 -18.01 7.49 0.02
CA TYR A 406 -19.21 6.99 0.67
C TYR A 406 -19.07 5.55 1.18
N ALA A 407 -18.23 4.72 0.52
CA ALA A 407 -17.93 3.38 1.03
C ALA A 407 -17.19 3.49 2.35
N LYS A 408 -16.10 4.26 2.34
CA LYS A 408 -15.20 4.44 3.47
C LYS A 408 -15.86 5.09 4.67
N VAL A 409 -16.76 6.03 4.43
CA VAL A 409 -17.55 6.65 5.50
C VAL A 409 -18.56 5.66 6.07
N GLY A 410 -19.20 4.85 5.21
CA GLY A 410 -20.08 3.76 5.64
C GLY A 410 -19.33 2.72 6.50
N ASP A 411 -18.17 2.25 6.03
CA ASP A 411 -17.30 1.32 6.75
C ASP A 411 -16.93 1.90 8.13
N TRP A 412 -16.47 3.15 8.19
CA TRP A 412 -16.15 3.83 9.44
C TRP A 412 -17.35 3.95 10.39
N MET A 413 -18.54 4.28 9.88
CA MET A 413 -19.76 4.36 10.69
C MET A 413 -20.11 3.00 11.30
N ILE A 414 -19.91 1.91 10.56
CA ILE A 414 -20.17 0.55 11.04
C ILE A 414 -19.14 0.13 12.08
N GLU A 415 -17.86 0.39 11.80
CA GLU A 415 -16.75 0.12 12.72
C GLU A 415 -16.88 0.89 14.04
N SER A 416 -17.53 2.06 14.03
CA SER A 416 -17.82 2.82 15.26
C SER A 416 -18.70 2.05 16.26
N GLY A 417 -19.49 1.08 15.78
CA GLY A 417 -20.46 0.32 16.58
C GLY A 417 -21.69 1.13 17.02
N ILE A 418 -21.81 2.39 16.60
CA ILE A 418 -22.95 3.25 16.90
C ILE A 418 -24.03 3.05 15.83
N ARG A 419 -25.27 2.81 16.27
CA ARG A 419 -26.41 2.71 15.35
C ARG A 419 -27.42 3.83 15.61
N PRO A 420 -27.76 4.64 14.59
CA PRO A 420 -28.78 5.66 14.73
C PRO A 420 -30.13 5.08 15.13
N THR A 421 -30.86 5.79 15.99
CA THR A 421 -32.23 5.45 16.38
C THR A 421 -33.27 5.94 15.38
N ILE A 422 -32.93 6.97 14.60
CA ILE A 422 -33.78 7.48 13.51
C ILE A 422 -33.66 6.54 12.31
N LYS A 423 -34.79 5.93 11.91
CA LYS A 423 -34.82 4.88 10.87
C LYS A 423 -34.12 5.30 9.58
N ARG A 424 -34.39 6.50 9.06
CA ARG A 424 -33.77 6.98 7.80
C ARG A 424 -32.24 7.11 7.88
N TYR A 425 -31.69 7.43 9.05
CA TYR A 425 -30.23 7.50 9.24
C TYR A 425 -29.62 6.10 9.35
N ALA A 426 -30.33 5.17 9.99
CA ALA A 426 -29.94 3.77 9.98
C ALA A 426 -30.01 3.17 8.56
N ASP A 427 -31.08 3.46 7.80
CA ASP A 427 -31.22 3.04 6.40
C ASP A 427 -30.11 3.62 5.52
N PHE A 428 -29.69 4.88 5.76
CA PHE A 428 -28.54 5.49 5.08
C PHE A 428 -27.28 4.65 5.30
N ILE A 429 -26.94 4.32 6.54
CA ILE A 429 -25.76 3.49 6.87
C ILE A 429 -25.90 2.09 6.24
N ASP A 430 -27.07 1.46 6.38
CA ASP A 430 -27.34 0.11 5.87
C ASP A 430 -27.20 0.05 4.33
N ALA A 431 -27.51 1.14 3.61
CA ALA A 431 -27.33 1.25 2.16
C ALA A 431 -25.84 1.18 1.73
N TYR A 432 -24.90 1.43 2.64
CA TYR A 432 -23.46 1.36 2.39
C TYR A 432 -22.83 0.02 2.81
N TYR A 433 -23.57 -0.90 3.46
CA TYR A 433 -23.09 -2.19 3.99
C TYR A 433 -23.18 -3.40 3.03
N ASP A 434 -23.67 -3.24 1.80
CA ASP A 434 -23.93 -4.35 0.88
C ASP A 434 -22.64 -4.98 0.30
N GLN A 435 -22.38 -6.28 0.54
CA GLN A 435 -21.26 -7.01 -0.06
C GLN A 435 -21.26 -6.93 -1.60
N ALA A 436 -22.42 -6.89 -2.26
CA ALA A 436 -22.47 -6.76 -3.70
C ALA A 436 -22.01 -5.37 -4.18
N ARG A 437 -21.99 -4.36 -3.30
CA ARG A 437 -21.41 -3.03 -3.56
C ARG A 437 -19.88 -3.08 -3.51
N HIS A 438 -19.32 -3.83 -2.57
CA HIS A 438 -17.89 -4.08 -2.46
C HIS A 438 -17.33 -4.70 -3.74
N ASP A 439 -18.01 -5.72 -4.29
CA ASP A 439 -17.62 -6.34 -5.55
C ASP A 439 -17.71 -5.36 -6.74
N ARG A 440 -18.74 -4.50 -6.76
CA ARG A 440 -18.90 -3.46 -7.79
C ARG A 440 -17.81 -2.39 -7.71
N LEU A 441 -17.44 -1.98 -6.50
CA LEU A 441 -16.37 -1.00 -6.28
C LEU A 441 -15.02 -1.61 -6.65
N ALA A 442 -14.75 -2.87 -6.29
CA ALA A 442 -13.54 -3.58 -6.69
C ALA A 442 -13.40 -3.64 -8.22
N HIS A 443 -14.48 -3.99 -8.93
CA HIS A 443 -14.49 -3.98 -10.40
C HIS A 443 -14.24 -2.57 -10.98
N PHE A 444 -14.86 -1.53 -10.41
CA PHE A 444 -14.63 -0.16 -10.86
C PHE A 444 -13.18 0.29 -10.66
N ILE A 445 -12.60 -0.05 -9.51
CA ILE A 445 -11.19 0.18 -9.19
C ILE A 445 -10.31 -0.52 -10.22
N GLU A 446 -10.57 -1.79 -10.51
CA GLU A 446 -9.83 -2.58 -11.51
C GLU A 446 -9.84 -1.91 -12.91
N LEU A 447 -10.98 -1.42 -13.38
CA LEU A 447 -11.08 -0.70 -14.66
C LEU A 447 -10.19 0.54 -14.69
N ILE A 448 -10.21 1.37 -13.65
CA ILE A 448 -9.37 2.58 -13.58
C ILE A 448 -7.90 2.20 -13.59
N ASN A 449 -7.51 1.18 -12.83
CA ASN A 449 -6.14 0.72 -12.75
C ASN A 449 -5.63 0.17 -14.08
N ARG A 450 -6.45 -0.63 -14.75
CA ARG A 450 -6.16 -1.16 -16.09
C ARG A 450 -5.92 -0.05 -17.09
N LEU A 451 -6.77 0.97 -17.12
CA LEU A 451 -6.62 2.11 -18.02
C LEU A 451 -5.40 2.98 -17.64
N ALA A 452 -5.12 3.15 -16.35
CA ALA A 452 -4.00 3.94 -15.85
C ALA A 452 -2.64 3.35 -16.25
N ASN A 453 -2.53 2.04 -16.51
CA ASN A 453 -1.29 1.42 -16.99
C ASN A 453 -0.80 2.00 -18.34
N ASN A 454 -1.72 2.53 -19.15
CA ASN A 454 -1.40 3.16 -20.43
C ASN A 454 -1.12 4.66 -20.32
N CYS A 455 -1.20 5.23 -19.11
CA CYS A 455 -0.98 6.66 -18.88
C CYS A 455 0.48 6.96 -18.58
N SER A 456 1.00 8.05 -19.15
CA SER A 456 2.29 8.63 -18.79
C SER A 456 2.28 9.14 -17.34
N HIS A 457 3.46 9.39 -16.79
CA HIS A 457 3.58 9.96 -15.45
C HIS A 457 2.85 11.32 -15.33
N GLU A 458 3.00 12.21 -16.31
CA GLU A 458 2.32 13.51 -16.34
C GLU A 458 0.79 13.36 -16.38
N GLN A 459 0.27 12.40 -17.16
CA GLN A 459 -1.16 12.11 -17.21
C GLN A 459 -1.67 11.60 -15.86
N LYS A 460 -0.93 10.70 -15.20
CA LYS A 460 -1.25 10.22 -13.86
C LYS A 460 -1.28 11.34 -12.81
N LEU A 461 -0.40 12.32 -12.91
CA LEU A 461 -0.42 13.50 -12.02
C LEU A 461 -1.69 14.33 -12.22
N LYS A 462 -2.08 14.63 -13.47
CA LYS A 462 -3.34 15.35 -13.77
C LYS A 462 -4.57 14.60 -13.28
N LEU A 463 -4.59 13.27 -13.41
CA LEU A 463 -5.67 12.43 -12.89
C LEU A 463 -5.73 12.46 -11.35
N LYS A 464 -4.58 12.49 -10.66
CA LYS A 464 -4.52 12.67 -9.20
C LYS A 464 -5.08 14.03 -8.76
N GLU A 465 -4.79 15.10 -9.52
CA GLU A 465 -5.34 16.43 -9.26
C GLU A 465 -6.87 16.46 -9.42
N ILE A 466 -7.39 15.87 -10.51
CA ILE A 466 -8.84 15.70 -10.73
C ILE A 466 -9.49 14.95 -9.56
N PHE A 467 -8.89 13.83 -9.15
CA PHE A 467 -9.39 13.03 -8.05
C PHE A 467 -9.43 13.82 -6.74
N ARG A 468 -8.33 14.52 -6.40
CA ARG A 468 -8.26 15.35 -5.20
C ARG A 468 -9.29 16.47 -5.20
N GLN A 469 -9.41 17.19 -6.31
CA GLN A 469 -10.37 18.29 -6.44
C GLN A 469 -11.81 17.80 -6.20
N ILE A 470 -12.16 16.62 -6.73
CA ILE A 470 -13.48 16.04 -6.51
C ILE A 470 -13.67 15.58 -5.06
N CYS A 471 -12.64 15.02 -4.42
CA CYS A 471 -12.70 14.73 -2.98
C CYS A 471 -12.91 16.00 -2.14
N GLU A 472 -12.30 17.13 -2.53
CA GLU A 472 -12.55 18.43 -1.88
C GLU A 472 -14.00 18.89 -2.09
N TYR A 473 -14.59 18.64 -3.26
CA TYR A 473 -16.01 18.88 -3.51
C TYR A 473 -16.93 17.98 -2.68
N GLU A 474 -16.60 16.71 -2.49
CA GLU A 474 -17.36 15.81 -1.60
C GLU A 474 -17.36 16.33 -0.15
N TYR A 475 -16.20 16.76 0.35
CA TYR A 475 -16.11 17.42 1.66
C TYR A 475 -17.00 18.66 1.73
N ALA A 476 -16.89 19.55 0.73
CA ALA A 476 -17.66 20.79 0.68
C ALA A 476 -19.17 20.51 0.53
N PHE A 477 -19.55 19.43 -0.13
CA PHE A 477 -20.95 19.06 -0.32
C PHE A 477 -21.63 18.73 1.01
N TRP A 478 -20.99 17.94 1.88
CA TRP A 478 -21.52 17.66 3.21
C TRP A 478 -21.46 18.85 4.16
N ASP A 479 -20.42 19.68 4.06
CA ASP A 479 -20.31 20.91 4.86
C ASP A 479 -21.38 21.94 4.47
N ASP A 480 -21.55 22.22 3.18
CA ASP A 480 -22.59 23.11 2.66
C ASP A 480 -23.98 22.59 3.03
N ALA A 481 -24.23 21.29 2.85
CA ALA A 481 -25.52 20.71 3.21
C ALA A 481 -25.87 20.97 4.68
N TYR A 482 -24.89 20.88 5.59
CA TYR A 482 -25.08 21.20 7.00
C TYR A 482 -25.31 22.70 7.24
N GLN A 483 -24.47 23.57 6.66
CA GLN A 483 -24.52 25.00 6.90
C GLN A 483 -25.76 25.66 6.30
N TYR A 484 -26.07 25.39 5.02
CA TYR A 484 -27.24 25.95 4.35
C TYR A 484 -28.54 25.26 4.78
N GLY A 485 -28.48 23.96 5.08
CA GLY A 485 -29.64 23.21 5.59
C GLY A 485 -30.14 23.72 6.94
N MET A 486 -29.30 24.38 7.75
CA MET A 486 -29.74 25.04 8.98
C MET A 486 -30.72 26.21 8.74
N HIS A 487 -30.71 26.77 7.52
CA HIS A 487 -31.54 27.91 7.13
C HIS A 487 -32.75 27.52 6.26
N TYR A 488 -32.89 26.21 5.96
CA TYR A 488 -34.00 25.59 5.22
C TYR A 488 -35.08 25.08 6.19
#